data_AF-A0A6J3BYA5-F1
#
_entry.id   AF-A0A6J3BYA5-F1
#
_cell.length_a   1.000
_cell.length_b   1.000
_cell.length_c   1.000
_cell.angle_alpha   90.00
_cell.angle_beta   90.00
_cell.angle_gamma   90.00
#
_symmetry.space_group_name_H-M   'P 1'
#
loop_
_entity.id
_entity.type
_entity.pdbx_description
1 polymer ?
#
loop_
_entity_poly.entity_id
_entity_poly.type
_entity_poly.pdbx_seq_one_letter_code
_entity_poly.pdbx_strand_id
1 'polypeptide(L)'
;VHTAVQQTGFKRVKRGFRPLRLPETAPAAEPRDPYFPLQWYLKNTGQNGGKPKLDLNVEAAWSQGYTGVNVTTAIMDDGVDYMHPDLKYNY
;
A
#
# COMPACT_ATOMS: atom_id res chain seq x y z
N VAL A 1 49.74 15.54 -17.49
CA VAL A 1 49.41 15.27 -16.07
C VAL A 1 47.93 15.58 -15.90
N HIS A 2 47.08 14.58 -15.69
CA HIS A 2 45.66 14.82 -15.42
C HIS A 2 45.48 14.96 -13.91
N THR A 3 44.99 16.12 -13.47
CA THR A 3 44.69 16.39 -12.07
C THR A 3 43.22 16.05 -11.79
N ALA A 4 42.98 15.31 -10.71
CA ALA A 4 41.64 15.10 -10.17
C ALA A 4 41.26 16.26 -9.24
N VAL A 5 40.01 16.73 -9.32
CA VAL A 5 39.45 17.75 -8.44
C VAL A 5 38.37 17.10 -7.58
N GLN A 6 38.47 17.29 -6.26
CA GLN A 6 37.51 16.75 -5.30
C GLN A 6 36.18 17.51 -5.41
N GLN A 7 35.10 16.79 -5.68
CA GLN A 7 33.75 17.34 -5.63
C GLN A 7 33.19 17.26 -4.21
N THR A 8 32.59 18.34 -3.73
CA THR A 8 31.88 18.38 -2.45
C THR A 8 30.58 17.57 -2.58
N GLY A 9 30.44 16.53 -1.75
CA GLY A 9 29.27 15.67 -1.77
C GLY A 9 27.97 16.41 -1.46
N PHE A 10 26.88 16.04 -2.14
CA PHE A 10 25.55 16.58 -1.86
C PHE A 10 25.14 16.25 -0.42
N LYS A 11 24.75 17.28 0.36
CA LYS A 11 24.16 17.09 1.69
C LYS A 11 22.83 16.36 1.53
N ARG A 12 22.80 15.09 1.94
CA ARG A 12 21.59 14.28 1.95
C ARG A 12 20.63 14.82 3.02
N VAL A 13 19.61 15.58 2.61
CA VAL A 13 18.53 15.98 3.51
C VAL A 13 17.59 14.79 3.64
N LYS A 14 17.44 14.25 4.85
CA LYS A 14 16.42 13.22 5.13
C LYS A 14 15.08 13.83 4.73
N ARG A 15 14.33 13.20 3.81
CA ARG A 15 12.94 13.60 3.51
C ARG A 15 12.19 13.58 4.84
N GLY A 16 12.05 14.75 5.45
CA GLY A 16 11.32 14.90 6.71
C GLY A 16 9.85 14.56 6.50
N PHE A 17 9.20 14.13 7.57
CA PHE A 17 7.76 13.89 7.59
C PHE A 17 7.04 15.12 7.06
N ARG A 18 6.46 15.02 5.86
CA ARG A 18 5.57 16.05 5.33
C ARG A 18 4.18 15.70 5.87
N PRO A 19 3.52 16.60 6.62
CA PRO A 19 2.14 16.36 7.02
C PRO A 19 1.30 16.22 5.75
N LEU A 20 0.73 15.04 5.56
CA LEU A 20 -0.20 14.79 4.46
C LEU A 20 -1.44 15.61 4.75
N ARG A 21 -1.67 16.65 3.95
CA ARG A 21 -2.95 17.37 3.95
C ARG A 21 -3.93 16.49 3.18
N LEU A 22 -4.51 15.52 3.88
CA LEU A 22 -5.50 14.61 3.32
C LEU A 22 -6.79 15.42 3.12
N PRO A 23 -7.36 15.45 1.91
CA PRO A 23 -8.73 15.93 1.75
C PRO A 23 -9.64 15.06 2.63
N GLU A 24 -10.63 15.68 3.26
CA GLU A 24 -11.65 14.98 4.04
C GLU A 24 -12.57 14.24 3.05
N THR A 25 -12.08 13.09 2.59
CA THR A 25 -12.79 12.21 1.68
C THR A 25 -13.76 11.36 2.49
N ALA A 26 -15.00 11.24 2.01
CA ALA A 26 -15.99 10.32 2.59
C ALA A 26 -15.37 8.93 2.80
N PRO A 27 -15.71 8.23 3.91
CA PRO A 27 -15.18 6.90 4.15
C PRO A 27 -15.50 6.01 2.95
N ALA A 28 -14.49 5.35 2.40
CA ALA A 28 -14.72 4.31 1.40
C ALA A 28 -15.67 3.26 2.00
N ALA A 29 -16.63 2.79 1.22
CA ALA A 29 -17.49 1.70 1.65
C ALA A 29 -16.62 0.48 1.94
N GLU A 30 -16.84 -0.18 3.09
CA GLU A 30 -16.12 -1.41 3.42
C GLU A 30 -16.35 -2.47 2.33
N PRO A 31 -15.32 -3.28 1.99
CA PRO A 31 -15.46 -4.41 1.10
C PRO A 31 -16.55 -5.37 1.59
N ARG A 32 -17.34 -5.88 0.65
CA ARG A 32 -18.43 -6.84 0.92
C ARG A 32 -17.94 -8.30 0.95
N ASP A 33 -16.63 -8.51 0.85
CA ASP A 33 -16.05 -9.84 0.85
C ASP A 33 -16.29 -10.53 2.20
N PRO A 34 -16.81 -11.77 2.24
CA PRO A 34 -17.11 -12.47 3.48
C PRO A 34 -15.91 -12.67 4.41
N TYR A 35 -14.70 -12.71 3.87
CA TYR A 35 -13.47 -12.92 4.62
C TYR A 35 -12.72 -11.62 4.95
N PHE A 36 -13.19 -10.46 4.48
CA PHE A 36 -12.60 -9.16 4.82
C PHE A 36 -12.43 -8.94 6.35
N PRO A 37 -13.39 -9.30 7.23
CA PRO A 37 -13.22 -9.16 8.68
C PRO A 37 -12.03 -9.96 9.25
N LEU A 38 -11.58 -11.01 8.54
CA LEU A 38 -10.45 -11.85 8.93
C LEU A 38 -9.10 -11.31 8.42
N GLN A 39 -9.12 -10.37 7.47
CA GLN A 39 -7.92 -9.79 6.84
C GLN A 39 -7.33 -8.66 7.70
N TRP A 40 -6.76 -9.02 8.84
CA TRP A 40 -6.18 -8.09 9.81
C TRP A 40 -5.13 -7.14 9.23
N TYR A 41 -4.43 -7.55 8.16
CA TYR A 41 -3.41 -6.73 7.52
C TYR A 41 -3.99 -5.53 6.75
N LEU A 42 -5.27 -5.59 6.36
CA LEU A 42 -5.99 -4.46 5.75
C LEU A 42 -6.66 -3.60 6.82
N LYS A 43 -7.33 -4.23 7.78
CA LYS A 43 -8.03 -3.56 8.88
C LYS A 43 -7.93 -4.37 10.17
N ASN A 44 -7.21 -3.83 11.15
CA ASN A 44 -7.00 -4.47 12.44
C ASN A 44 -7.88 -3.83 13.51
N THR A 45 -8.97 -4.53 13.85
CA THR A 45 -9.89 -4.16 14.93
C THR A 45 -9.51 -4.81 16.26
N GLY A 46 -8.43 -5.60 16.30
CA GLY A 46 -8.08 -6.46 17.43
C GLY A 46 -8.80 -7.81 17.41
N GLN A 47 -9.34 -8.22 16.26
CA GLN A 47 -10.23 -9.37 16.09
C GLN A 47 -9.71 -10.71 16.63
N ASN A 48 -8.38 -10.87 16.75
CA ASN A 48 -7.72 -12.07 17.30
C ASN A 48 -6.76 -11.74 18.46
N GLY A 49 -7.10 -10.77 19.32
CA GLY A 49 -6.22 -10.34 20.41
C GLY A 49 -5.00 -9.56 19.95
N GLY A 50 -4.97 -9.14 18.68
CA GLY A 50 -3.97 -8.26 18.13
C GLY A 50 -4.11 -6.82 18.65
N LYS A 51 -3.07 -6.00 18.43
CA LYS A 51 -3.12 -4.57 18.75
C LYS A 51 -3.95 -3.84 17.68
N PRO A 52 -5.07 -3.18 18.04
CA PRO A 52 -5.86 -2.43 17.07
C PRO A 52 -5.02 -1.37 16.33
N LYS A 53 -5.36 -1.12 15.07
CA LYS A 53 -4.67 -0.18 14.15
C LYS A 53 -3.22 -0.55 13.80
N LEU A 54 -2.75 -1.74 14.19
CA LEU A 54 -1.51 -2.29 13.66
C LEU A 54 -1.81 -3.01 12.34
N ASP A 55 -2.05 -2.24 11.29
CA ASP A 55 -2.38 -2.66 9.92
C ASP A 55 -1.70 -1.73 8.91
N LEU A 56 -1.95 -1.96 7.61
CA LEU A 56 -1.39 -1.15 6.52
C LEU A 56 -2.08 0.23 6.35
N ASN A 57 -3.15 0.51 7.09
CA ASN A 57 -3.97 1.72 6.97
C ASN A 57 -4.45 1.99 5.51
N VAL A 58 -4.86 0.93 4.80
CA VAL A 58 -5.27 1.02 3.38
C VAL A 58 -6.61 1.74 3.19
N GLU A 59 -7.48 1.77 4.20
CA GLU A 59 -8.78 2.46 4.13
C GLU A 59 -8.61 3.96 3.81
N ALA A 60 -7.54 4.58 4.32
CA ALA A 60 -7.21 5.97 4.02
C ALA A 60 -6.74 6.19 2.56
N ALA A 61 -6.13 5.18 1.93
CA ALA A 61 -5.78 5.23 0.51
C ALA A 61 -7.02 5.02 -0.36
N TRP A 62 -7.90 4.09 0.02
CA TRP A 62 -9.16 3.85 -0.69
C TRP A 62 -10.13 5.03 -0.60
N SER A 63 -10.18 5.74 0.54
CA SER A 63 -11.00 6.96 0.65
C SER A 63 -10.52 8.06 -0.31
N GLN A 64 -9.22 8.08 -0.63
CA GLN A 64 -8.64 8.96 -1.65
C GLN A 64 -8.79 8.43 -3.08
N GLY A 65 -9.41 7.27 -3.29
CA GLY A 65 -9.60 6.65 -4.60
C GLY A 65 -8.40 5.88 -5.14
N TYR A 66 -7.36 5.65 -4.33
CA TYR A 66 -6.20 4.87 -4.76
C TYR A 66 -6.46 3.37 -4.57
N THR A 67 -6.66 2.66 -5.69
CA THR A 67 -6.98 1.21 -5.68
C THR A 67 -5.97 0.33 -6.40
N GLY A 68 -4.97 0.93 -7.08
CA GLY A 68 -4.02 0.19 -7.92
C GLY A 68 -4.47 0.01 -9.38
N VAL A 69 -5.59 0.60 -9.79
CA VAL A 69 -6.00 0.65 -11.22
C VAL A 69 -4.86 1.22 -12.07
N ASN A 70 -4.61 0.59 -13.23
CA ASN A 70 -3.51 0.87 -14.16
C ASN A 70 -2.09 0.58 -13.63
N VAL A 71 -1.95 -0.19 -12.54
CA VAL A 71 -0.66 -0.72 -12.08
C VAL A 71 -0.57 -2.20 -12.42
N THR A 72 0.43 -2.60 -13.19
CA THR A 72 0.73 -4.00 -13.48
C THR A 72 1.76 -4.53 -12.49
N THR A 73 1.43 -5.64 -11.81
CA THR A 73 2.32 -6.30 -10.84
C THR A 73 2.69 -7.68 -11.37
N ALA A 74 3.99 -8.00 -11.40
CA ALA A 74 4.48 -9.33 -11.76
C ALA A 74 4.81 -10.14 -10.49
N ILE A 75 4.30 -11.37 -10.41
CA ILE A 75 4.59 -12.32 -9.34
C ILE A 75 5.49 -13.41 -9.93
N MET A 76 6.74 -13.48 -9.47
CA MET A 76 7.71 -14.50 -9.88
C MET A 76 7.70 -15.63 -8.84
N ASP A 77 6.82 -16.61 -9.04
CA ASP A 77 6.60 -17.76 -8.15
C ASP A 77 6.38 -19.04 -8.98
N ASP A 78 5.87 -20.11 -8.38
CA ASP A 78 5.54 -21.38 -9.04
C ASP A 78 4.37 -21.30 -10.04
N GLY A 79 3.52 -20.28 -9.92
CA GLY A 79 2.45 -19.96 -10.85
C GLY A 79 1.39 -19.06 -10.24
N VAL A 80 0.32 -18.80 -11.00
CA VAL A 80 -0.89 -18.13 -10.52
C VAL A 80 -2.10 -18.76 -11.18
N ASP A 81 -3.12 -19.12 -10.40
CA ASP A 81 -4.40 -19.57 -10.93
C ASP A 81 -5.18 -18.36 -11.49
N TYR A 82 -4.92 -18.03 -12.74
CA TYR A 82 -5.56 -16.93 -13.44
C TYR A 82 -7.06 -17.14 -13.69
N MET A 83 -7.60 -18.34 -13.47
CA MET A 83 -9.04 -18.61 -13.59
C MET A 83 -9.79 -18.51 -12.27
N HIS A 84 -9.09 -18.32 -11.13
CA HIS A 84 -9.73 -18.20 -9.83
C HIS A 84 -10.78 -17.07 -9.84
N PRO A 85 -12.00 -17.27 -9.28
CA PRO A 85 -13.08 -16.28 -9.34
C PRO A 85 -12.70 -14.88 -8.82
N ASP A 86 -11.79 -14.84 -7.84
CA ASP A 86 -11.31 -13.61 -7.19
C ASP A 86 -10.08 -12.96 -7.89
N LEU A 87 -9.47 -13.65 -8.87
CA LEU A 87 -8.29 -13.16 -9.60
C LEU A 87 -8.55 -12.88 -11.08
N LYS A 88 -9.44 -13.65 -11.73
CA LYS A 88 -9.63 -13.65 -13.18
C LYS A 88 -9.97 -12.30 -13.83
N TYR A 89 -10.53 -11.36 -13.07
CA TYR A 89 -10.86 -10.02 -13.56
C TYR A 89 -9.69 -9.02 -13.45
N ASN A 90 -8.58 -9.42 -12.81
CA ASN A 90 -7.40 -8.62 -12.55
C ASN A 90 -6.09 -9.31 -13.02
N TYR A 91 -6.18 -10.33 -13.87
CA TYR A 91 -5.02 -10.99 -14.49
C TYR A 91 -4.65 -10.36 -15.82
#